data_AF-A0A6I5NLC8-F1
#
_entry.id   AF-A0A6I5NLC8-F1
#
_cell.length_a   1.000
_cell.length_b   1.000
_cell.length_c   1.000
_cell.angle_alpha   90.00
_cell.angle_beta   90.00
_cell.angle_gamma   90.00
#
_symmetry.space_group_name_H-M   'P 1'
#
loop_
_entity.id
_entity.type
_entity.pdbx_description
1 polymer ?
#
loop_
_entity_poly.entity_id
_entity_poly.type
_entity_poly.pdbx_seq_one_letter_code
_entity_poly.pdbx_strand_id
1 'polypeptide(L)'
;MVYIATAPTSTPQTTATPVAEVNIQARPSLQTRLEAALEHARRLTTMYGSDTIDVAIAWETVGELQKADQAQRQTHLSAFARYCAANPDAPEARIYCD
;
A
#
# COMPACT_ATOMS: atom_id res chain seq x y z
N MET A 1 -9.60 -45.64 56.06
CA MET A 1 -9.95 -44.80 54.89
C MET A 1 -9.06 -43.58 54.94
N VAL A 2 -8.01 -43.57 54.12
CA VAL A 2 -6.91 -42.59 54.19
C VAL A 2 -7.10 -41.63 53.03
N TYR A 3 -7.40 -40.36 53.32
CA TYR A 3 -7.48 -39.31 52.31
C TYR A 3 -6.21 -38.47 52.39
N ILE A 4 -5.27 -38.73 51.49
CA ILE A 4 -4.08 -37.91 51.28
C ILE A 4 -4.38 -36.95 50.13
N ALA A 5 -4.46 -35.66 50.47
CA ALA A 5 -4.56 -34.56 49.53
C ALA A 5 -3.18 -34.30 48.93
N THR A 6 -3.05 -34.46 47.62
CA THR A 6 -1.86 -34.08 46.85
C THR A 6 -2.24 -32.96 45.89
N ALA A 7 -1.75 -31.75 46.16
CA ALA A 7 -1.79 -30.64 45.22
C ALA A 7 -0.62 -30.79 44.23
N PRO A 8 -0.83 -30.72 42.90
CA PRO A 8 0.26 -30.53 41.97
C PRO A 8 0.57 -29.04 41.81
N THR A 9 1.74 -28.69 42.35
CA THR A 9 2.61 -27.55 42.04
C THR A 9 2.42 -26.97 40.64
N SER A 10 2.14 -25.66 40.58
CA SER A 10 2.22 -24.82 39.39
C SER A 10 3.67 -24.72 38.90
N THR A 11 3.97 -25.39 37.79
CA THR A 11 5.15 -25.07 36.97
C THR A 11 4.78 -23.98 35.96
N PRO A 12 5.52 -22.87 35.87
CA PRO A 12 5.39 -21.97 34.74
C PRO A 12 5.98 -22.67 33.52
N GLN A 13 5.12 -23.16 32.64
CA GLN A 13 5.53 -23.60 31.32
C GLN A 13 5.84 -22.35 30.50
N THR A 14 7.13 -22.04 30.39
CA THR A 14 7.71 -21.20 29.36
C THR A 14 7.36 -21.80 28.01
N THR A 15 6.24 -21.38 27.43
CA THR A 15 5.91 -21.64 26.03
C THR A 15 6.90 -20.83 25.19
N ALA A 16 7.99 -21.48 24.78
CA ALA A 16 8.83 -21.02 23.69
C ALA A 16 7.92 -20.81 22.48
N THR A 17 7.69 -19.54 22.14
CA THR A 17 6.91 -19.13 20.98
C THR A 17 7.60 -19.70 19.74
N PRO A 18 6.93 -20.49 18.89
CA PRO A 18 7.48 -20.77 17.57
C PRO A 18 7.63 -19.42 16.88
N VAL A 19 8.85 -19.10 16.45
CA VAL A 19 9.16 -17.96 15.58
C VAL A 19 8.17 -17.98 14.43
N ALA A 20 7.19 -17.08 14.49
CA ALA A 20 6.27 -16.85 13.40
C ALA A 20 7.13 -16.40 12.23
N GLU A 21 7.29 -17.30 11.25
CA GLU A 21 7.77 -16.97 9.92
C GLU A 21 7.04 -15.70 9.47
N VAL A 22 7.80 -14.61 9.35
CA VAL A 22 7.27 -13.37 8.79
C VAL A 22 6.90 -13.69 7.36
N ASN A 23 5.61 -13.98 7.13
CA ASN A 23 5.06 -14.06 5.80
C ASN A 23 5.22 -12.67 5.20
N ILE A 24 6.27 -12.49 4.39
CA ILE A 24 6.49 -11.30 3.57
C ILE A 24 5.41 -11.35 2.49
N GLN A 25 4.16 -11.08 2.87
CA GLN A 25 3.08 -10.91 1.93
C GLN A 25 3.47 -9.72 1.05
N ALA A 26 3.90 -10.02 -0.17
CA ALA A 26 4.22 -9.04 -1.18
C ALA A 26 3.02 -8.10 -1.29
N ARG A 27 3.22 -6.81 -0.98
CA ARG A 27 2.14 -5.83 -1.12
C ARG A 27 1.62 -5.90 -2.55
N PRO A 28 0.30 -5.95 -2.75
CA PRO A 28 -0.26 -6.01 -4.09
C PRO A 28 0.20 -4.82 -4.92
N SER A 29 0.43 -5.07 -6.21
CA SER A 29 0.83 -4.04 -7.16
C SER A 29 -0.17 -2.87 -7.15
N LEU A 30 0.27 -1.69 -7.59
CA LEU A 30 -0.61 -0.52 -7.70
C LEU A 30 -1.84 -0.87 -8.58
N GLN A 31 -1.61 -1.54 -9.71
CA GLN A 31 -2.67 -2.00 -10.61
C GLN A 31 -3.69 -2.90 -9.90
N THR A 32 -3.21 -3.89 -9.13
CA THR A 32 -4.09 -4.80 -8.37
C THR A 32 -4.92 -4.04 -7.34
N ARG A 33 -4.33 -3.05 -6.66
CA ARG A 33 -5.05 -2.21 -5.69
C ARG A 33 -6.09 -1.33 -6.37
N LEU A 34 -5.79 -0.79 -7.56
CA LEU A 34 -6.72 0.01 -8.34
C LEU A 34 -7.94 -0.81 -8.79
N GLU A 35 -7.73 -2.04 -9.25
CA GLU A 35 -8.81 -2.94 -9.65
C GLU A 35 -9.74 -3.29 -8.47
N ALA A 36 -9.16 -3.61 -7.31
CA ALA A 36 -9.93 -3.85 -6.08
C ALA A 36 -10.72 -2.60 -5.64
N ALA A 37 -10.11 -1.41 -5.69
CA ALA A 37 -10.78 -0.16 -5.35
C ALA A 37 -11.94 0.17 -6.31
N LEU A 38 -11.78 -0.10 -7.61
CA LEU A 38 -12.84 0.06 -8.60
C LEU A 38 -14.02 -0.88 -8.34
N GLU A 39 -13.75 -2.14 -8.06
CA GLU A 39 -14.79 -3.10 -7.71
C GLU A 39 -15.53 -2.66 -6.44
N HIS A 40 -14.80 -2.24 -5.41
CA HIS A 40 -15.37 -1.76 -4.16
C HIS A 40 -16.26 -0.52 -4.36
N ALA A 41 -15.76 0.50 -5.07
CA ALA A 41 -16.51 1.72 -5.36
C ALA A 41 -17.80 1.43 -6.16
N ARG A 42 -17.73 0.52 -7.14
CA ARG A 42 -18.92 0.07 -7.90
C ARG A 42 -19.92 -0.66 -7.01
N ARG A 43 -19.47 -1.58 -6.17
CA ARG A 43 -20.34 -2.31 -5.23
C ARG A 43 -21.04 -1.35 -4.26
N LEU A 44 -20.32 -0.40 -3.68
CA LEU A 44 -20.91 0.61 -2.79
C LEU A 44 -21.91 1.49 -3.53
N THR A 45 -21.59 1.93 -4.75
CA THR A 45 -22.50 2.75 -5.57
C THR A 45 -23.80 2.00 -5.87
N THR A 46 -23.71 0.69 -6.18
CA THR A 46 -24.89 -0.15 -6.40
C THR A 46 -25.70 -0.37 -5.13
N MET A 47 -25.05 -0.48 -3.97
CA MET A 47 -25.71 -0.77 -2.69
C MET A 47 -26.37 0.45 -2.05
N TYR A 48 -25.70 1.61 -2.10
CA TYR A 48 -26.08 2.82 -1.36
C TYR A 48 -26.52 3.98 -2.26
N GLY A 49 -26.39 3.86 -3.59
CA GLY A 49 -26.58 4.97 -4.52
C GLY A 49 -25.36 5.89 -4.59
N SER A 50 -25.48 7.03 -5.28
CA SER A 50 -24.35 7.94 -5.52
C SER A 50 -24.17 9.05 -4.47
N ASP A 51 -25.10 9.20 -3.53
CA ASP A 51 -25.21 10.40 -2.68
C ASP A 51 -24.67 10.19 -1.25
N THR A 52 -24.06 9.04 -0.98
CA THR A 52 -23.50 8.73 0.34
C THR A 52 -22.01 9.08 0.40
N ILE A 53 -21.56 9.51 1.58
CA ILE A 53 -20.17 9.87 1.82
C ILE A 53 -19.22 8.68 1.59
N ASP A 54 -19.65 7.46 1.92
CA ASP A 54 -18.84 6.25 1.73
C ASP A 54 -18.55 5.99 0.25
N VAL A 55 -19.51 6.27 -0.63
CA VAL A 55 -19.35 6.15 -2.08
C VAL A 55 -18.41 7.23 -2.61
N ALA A 56 -18.53 8.46 -2.11
CA ALA A 56 -17.62 9.55 -2.45
C ALA A 56 -16.16 9.20 -2.06
N ILE A 57 -15.93 8.71 -0.84
CA ILE A 57 -14.61 8.32 -0.36
C ILE A 57 -14.04 7.15 -1.19
N ALA A 58 -14.87 6.18 -1.56
CA ALA A 58 -14.44 5.05 -2.38
C ALA A 58 -13.97 5.50 -3.78
N TRP A 59 -14.69 6.44 -4.40
CA TRP A 59 -14.28 7.02 -5.69
C TRP A 59 -13.07 7.94 -5.56
N GLU A 60 -12.94 8.69 -4.47
CA GLU A 60 -11.73 9.48 -4.18
C GLU A 60 -10.50 8.57 -4.09
N THR A 61 -10.62 7.43 -3.40
CA THR A 61 -9.55 6.44 -3.30
C THR A 61 -9.11 5.92 -4.69
N VAL A 62 -10.05 5.67 -5.60
CA VAL A 62 -9.74 5.30 -7.00
C VAL A 62 -8.97 6.42 -7.70
N GLY A 63 -9.41 7.67 -7.54
CA GLY A 63 -8.76 8.83 -8.14
C GLY A 63 -7.32 9.02 -7.66
N GLU A 64 -7.08 8.87 -6.36
CA GLU A 64 -5.72 8.96 -5.79
C GLU A 64 -4.81 7.83 -6.28
N LEU A 65 -5.33 6.60 -6.38
CA LEU A 65 -4.56 5.50 -6.96
C LEU A 65 -4.21 5.75 -8.44
N GLN A 66 -5.14 6.30 -9.22
CA GLN A 66 -4.87 6.68 -10.61
C GLN A 66 -3.83 7.80 -10.72
N LYS A 67 -3.89 8.82 -9.85
CA LYS A 67 -2.88 9.88 -9.79
C LYS A 67 -1.51 9.31 -9.45
N ALA A 68 -1.44 8.41 -8.48
CA ALA A 68 -0.19 7.74 -8.10
C ALA A 68 0.39 6.91 -9.28
N ASP A 69 -0.46 6.22 -10.05
CA ASP A 69 -0.03 5.52 -11.26
C ASP A 69 0.57 6.48 -12.30
N GLN A 70 -0.11 7.60 -12.58
CA GLN A 70 0.42 8.59 -13.52
C GLN A 70 1.73 9.21 -13.02
N ALA A 71 1.83 9.54 -11.74
CA ALA A 71 3.05 10.06 -11.14
C ALA A 71 4.21 9.06 -11.24
N GLN A 72 3.94 7.76 -11.01
CA GLN A 72 4.94 6.72 -11.18
C GLN A 72 5.43 6.65 -12.64
N ARG A 73 4.52 6.77 -13.62
CA ARG A 73 4.87 6.80 -15.04
C ARG A 73 5.68 8.04 -15.41
N GLN A 74 5.36 9.20 -14.83
CA GLN A 74 6.07 10.47 -15.03
C GLN A 74 7.44 10.54 -14.34
N THR A 75 7.70 9.69 -13.34
CA THR A 75 8.98 9.64 -12.62
C THR A 75 10.12 9.13 -13.52
N HIS A 76 9.80 8.51 -14.66
CA HIS A 76 10.78 8.17 -15.67
C HIS A 76 11.17 9.41 -16.48
N LEU A 77 12.27 10.06 -16.07
CA LEU A 77 12.91 11.11 -16.87
C LEU A 77 13.18 10.59 -18.29
N SER A 78 12.80 11.37 -19.30
CA SER A 78 13.17 11.09 -20.69
C SER A 78 14.70 11.05 -20.83
N ALA A 79 15.21 10.39 -21.87
CA ALA A 79 16.66 10.36 -22.14
C ALA A 79 17.24 11.78 -22.21
N PHE A 80 16.49 12.72 -22.80
CA PHE A 80 16.86 14.14 -22.84
C PHE A 80 16.89 14.77 -21.45
N ALA A 81 15.86 14.59 -20.62
CA ALA A 81 15.83 15.13 -19.27
C ALA A 81 16.97 14.57 -18.39
N ARG A 82 17.30 13.29 -18.54
CA ARG A 82 18.48 12.68 -17.87
C ARG A 82 19.79 13.29 -18.35
N TYR A 83 19.91 13.55 -19.65
CA TYR A 83 21.10 14.18 -20.23
C TYR A 83 21.28 15.61 -19.73
N CYS A 84 20.22 16.43 -19.75
CA CYS A 84 20.26 17.81 -19.26
C CYS A 84 20.56 17.88 -17.76
N ALA A 85 20.02 16.95 -16.96
CA ALA A 85 20.32 16.86 -15.54
C ALA A 85 21.80 16.51 -15.26
N ALA A 86 22.42 15.68 -16.11
CA ALA A 86 23.83 15.32 -15.99
C ALA A 86 24.80 16.36 -16.59
N ASN A 87 24.33 17.17 -17.54
CA ASN A 87 25.15 18.15 -18.27
C ASN A 87 24.44 19.52 -18.31
N PRO A 88 24.36 20.25 -17.18
CA PRO A 88 23.64 21.52 -17.12
C PRO A 88 24.26 22.62 -18.01
N ASP A 89 25.57 22.57 -18.25
CA ASP A 89 26.29 23.56 -19.06
C ASP A 89 26.23 23.30 -20.58
N ALA A 90 25.70 22.15 -20.99
CA ALA A 90 25.53 21.79 -22.39
C ALA A 90 24.61 22.80 -23.08
N PRO A 91 24.89 23.21 -24.32
CA PRO A 91 24.11 24.24 -25.00
C PRO A 91 22.63 23.87 -25.13
N GLU A 92 22.29 22.59 -25.23
CA GLU A 92 20.92 22.06 -25.30
C GLU A 92 20.21 22.03 -23.93
N ALA A 93 20.93 22.17 -22.82
CA ALA A 93 20.42 22.07 -21.45
C ALA A 93 20.39 23.42 -20.69
N ARG A 94 20.94 24.48 -21.28
CA ARG A 94 20.97 25.81 -20.66
C ARG A 94 19.57 26.38 -20.57
N ILE A 95 19.12 26.63 -19.35
CA ILE A 95 17.89 27.36 -19.05
C ILE A 95 18.28 28.78 -18.67
N TYR A 96 17.87 29.75 -19.48
CA TYR A 96 18.01 31.16 -19.14
C TYR A 96 16.72 31.61 -18.45
N CYS A 97 16.84 32.14 -17.23
CA CYS A 97 15.73 32.87 -16.62
C CYS A 97 15.55 34.19 -17.38
N ASP A 98 14.33 34.46 -17.84
CA ASP A 98 13.89 35.78 -18.31
C ASP A 98 13.70 36.74 -17.12
#